data_AF-A0A1S3KIE1-F1
#
_entry.id   AF-A0A1S3KIE1-F1
#
_cell.length_a   1.000
_cell.length_b   1.000
_cell.length_c   1.000
_cell.angle_alpha   90.00
_cell.angle_beta   90.00
_cell.angle_gamma   90.00
#
_symmetry.space_group_name_H-M   'P 1'
#
loop_
_entity.id
_entity.type
_entity.pdbx_description
1 polymer ?
#
loop_
_entity_poly.entity_id
_entity_poly.type
_entity_poly.pdbx_seq_one_letter_code
_entity_poly.pdbx_strand_id
1 'polypeptide(L)'
;MVTIFPILCLLFVSCGALAQHDIVAKQSELYRLRFSINQLYWKVAESCPNFNKVSIGRRRETMPTAERLDLDIELAKATYDHLLRQYQECQASLTGITTPETTTIKASTTKSTTTTTTTSTTSTPTTSPVILDGHAFTILRVKPVYHKGYSFLALEVVVPKDGRSKTISWCKDYQNLCESFRRRPTSCAGTNHVPSCRKYNAGINVNGNNGHMGCSPSRYVNEIAQQAFPDGSARSYYNTFAFLYCTSLHCSNTISKDVTALSLDSMRSFYNEKAPSRIMYTTCQY
;
A
#
# COMPACT_ATOMS: atom_id res chain seq x y z
N MET A 1 29.19 -18.01 57.73
CA MET A 1 28.74 -17.21 56.56
C MET A 1 28.82 -18.10 55.34
N VAL A 2 27.70 -18.69 54.94
CA VAL A 2 27.63 -19.71 53.87
C VAL A 2 26.99 -19.08 52.63
N THR A 3 27.65 -19.30 51.49
CA THR A 3 27.35 -18.80 50.15
C THR A 3 26.21 -19.59 49.50
N ILE A 4 24.98 -19.06 49.57
CA ILE A 4 23.77 -19.63 48.93
C ILE A 4 23.27 -18.66 47.84
N PHE A 5 24.10 -18.34 46.84
CA PHE A 5 23.71 -17.41 45.76
C PHE A 5 23.88 -17.87 44.30
N PRO A 6 24.54 -18.99 43.92
CA PRO A 6 24.67 -19.33 42.50
C PRO A 6 23.57 -20.25 41.93
N ILE A 7 22.76 -20.91 42.77
CA ILE A 7 21.78 -21.91 42.28
C ILE A 7 20.51 -21.26 41.71
N LEU A 8 20.14 -20.06 42.18
CA LEU A 8 18.93 -19.38 41.71
C LEU A 8 19.05 -18.84 40.27
N CYS A 9 20.27 -18.59 39.76
CA CYS A 9 20.48 -18.02 38.43
C CYS A 9 20.29 -19.03 37.29
N LEU A 10 20.55 -20.33 37.52
CA LEU A 10 20.43 -21.36 36.48
C LEU A 10 18.97 -21.77 36.19
N LEU A 11 18.05 -21.53 37.13
CA LEU A 11 16.62 -21.84 36.93
C LEU A 11 15.87 -20.79 36.09
N PHE A 12 16.37 -19.55 36.00
CA PHE A 12 15.71 -18.51 35.19
C PHE A 12 16.03 -18.62 33.69
N VAL A 13 17.18 -19.19 33.30
CA VAL A 13 17.58 -19.29 31.89
C VAL A 13 16.80 -20.38 31.14
N SER A 14 16.39 -21.47 31.81
CA SER A 14 15.68 -22.59 31.18
C SER A 14 14.20 -22.30 30.91
N CYS A 15 13.56 -21.40 31.67
CA CYS A 15 12.12 -21.13 31.52
C CYS A 15 11.79 -20.30 30.25
N GLY A 16 12.69 -19.42 29.82
CA GLY A 16 12.49 -18.58 28.62
C GLY A 16 12.50 -19.36 27.30
N ALA A 17 13.24 -20.47 27.22
CA ALA A 17 13.36 -21.26 25.99
C ALA A 17 12.07 -22.02 25.64
N LEU A 18 11.30 -22.46 26.64
CA LEU A 18 10.04 -23.18 26.43
C LEU A 18 8.93 -22.24 25.93
N ALA A 19 8.83 -21.03 26.47
CA ALA A 19 7.84 -20.05 26.03
C ALA A 19 8.06 -19.56 24.59
N GLN A 20 9.32 -19.44 24.16
CA GLN A 20 9.66 -19.04 22.79
C GLN A 20 9.22 -20.09 21.76
N HIS A 21 9.32 -21.38 22.10
CA HIS A 21 9.01 -22.49 21.20
C HIS A 21 7.52 -22.57 20.86
N ASP A 22 6.65 -22.27 21.83
CA ASP A 22 5.20 -22.28 21.68
C ASP A 22 4.70 -21.14 20.77
N ILE A 23 5.25 -19.94 20.92
CA ILE A 23 4.93 -18.78 20.07
C ILE A 23 5.26 -19.06 18.60
N VAL A 24 6.42 -19.65 18.32
CA VAL A 24 6.84 -19.99 16.95
C VAL A 24 5.93 -21.06 16.34
N ALA A 25 5.55 -22.07 17.11
CA ALA A 25 4.63 -23.11 16.65
C ALA A 25 3.25 -22.51 16.28
N LYS A 26 2.68 -21.67 17.14
CA LYS A 26 1.40 -20.97 16.89
C LYS A 26 1.48 -20.03 15.69
N GLN A 27 2.58 -19.28 15.53
CA GLN A 27 2.78 -18.43 14.34
C GLN A 27 2.81 -19.26 13.04
N SER A 28 3.47 -20.42 13.07
CA SER A 28 3.51 -21.35 11.93
C SER A 28 2.11 -21.90 11.60
N GLU A 29 1.33 -22.30 12.61
CA GLU A 29 -0.06 -22.75 12.42
C GLU A 29 -0.95 -21.65 11.82
N LEU A 30 -0.88 -20.43 12.37
CA LEU A 30 -1.62 -19.29 11.86
C LEU A 30 -1.25 -18.96 10.41
N TYR A 31 0.04 -19.06 10.05
CA TYR A 31 0.49 -18.88 8.68
C TYR A 31 -0.10 -19.95 7.74
N ARG A 32 -0.09 -21.23 8.13
CA ARG A 32 -0.68 -22.32 7.34
C ARG A 32 -2.18 -22.11 7.13
N LEU A 33 -2.92 -21.71 8.16
CA LEU A 33 -4.35 -21.41 8.06
C LEU A 33 -4.63 -20.24 7.11
N ARG A 34 -3.90 -19.13 7.25
CA ARG A 34 -4.04 -17.97 6.36
C ARG A 34 -3.72 -18.32 4.90
N PHE A 35 -2.75 -19.19 4.66
CA PHE A 35 -2.47 -19.69 3.33
C PHE A 35 -3.64 -20.51 2.76
N SER A 36 -4.16 -21.48 3.52
CA SER A 36 -5.31 -22.31 3.13
C SER A 36 -6.57 -21.48 2.85
N ILE A 37 -6.85 -20.47 3.68
CA ILE A 37 -7.95 -19.52 3.48
C ILE A 37 -7.81 -18.81 2.13
N ASN A 38 -6.63 -18.28 1.81
CA ASN A 38 -6.41 -17.59 0.54
C ASN A 38 -6.57 -18.54 -0.67
N GLN A 39 -6.10 -19.79 -0.56
CA GLN A 39 -6.27 -20.80 -1.61
C GLN A 39 -7.75 -21.14 -1.84
N LEU A 40 -8.50 -21.36 -0.75
CA LEU A 40 -9.93 -21.66 -0.83
C LEU A 40 -10.69 -20.48 -1.41
N TYR A 41 -10.37 -19.26 -0.97
CA TYR A 41 -10.96 -18.03 -1.47
C TYR A 41 -10.83 -17.88 -3.00
N TRP A 42 -9.64 -18.18 -3.54
CA TRP A 42 -9.43 -18.21 -5.00
C TRP A 42 -10.33 -19.23 -5.69
N LYS A 43 -10.42 -20.45 -5.16
CA LYS A 43 -11.32 -21.48 -5.69
C LYS A 43 -12.79 -21.07 -5.66
N VAL A 44 -13.23 -20.41 -4.58
CA VAL A 44 -14.61 -19.91 -4.48
C VAL A 44 -14.84 -18.80 -5.51
N ALA A 45 -13.92 -17.85 -5.63
CA ALA A 45 -14.03 -16.76 -6.59
C ALA A 45 -14.07 -17.24 -8.05
N GLU A 46 -13.35 -18.32 -8.39
CA GLU A 46 -13.36 -18.90 -9.73
C GLU A 46 -14.62 -19.72 -10.01
N SER A 47 -15.07 -20.53 -9.05
CA SER A 47 -16.18 -21.46 -9.26
C SER A 47 -17.57 -20.86 -8.98
N CYS A 48 -17.66 -19.76 -8.24
CA CYS A 48 -18.91 -19.22 -7.71
C CYS A 48 -19.17 -17.79 -8.21
N PRO A 49 -19.99 -17.58 -9.25
CA PRO A 49 -20.17 -16.28 -9.89
C PRO A 49 -20.81 -15.21 -8.99
N ASN A 50 -21.53 -15.63 -7.94
CA ASN A 50 -22.17 -14.73 -6.98
C ASN A 50 -21.37 -14.54 -5.69
N PHE A 51 -20.14 -15.07 -5.60
CA PHE A 51 -19.35 -14.94 -4.39
C PHE A 51 -18.85 -13.50 -4.21
N ASN A 52 -19.40 -12.83 -3.21
CA ASN A 52 -19.02 -11.45 -2.91
C ASN A 52 -17.73 -11.44 -2.09
N LYS A 53 -16.71 -10.77 -2.63
CA LYS A 53 -15.36 -10.68 -2.07
C LYS A 53 -15.39 -10.06 -0.67
N VAL A 54 -15.36 -10.87 0.39
CA VAL A 54 -15.15 -10.35 1.76
C VAL A 54 -13.67 -10.06 1.95
N SER A 55 -13.34 -8.80 2.27
CA SER A 55 -11.98 -8.38 2.61
C SER A 55 -11.62 -8.92 4.00
N ILE A 56 -10.71 -9.90 4.06
CA ILE A 56 -10.14 -10.35 5.35
C ILE A 56 -9.13 -9.30 5.79
N GLY A 57 -9.55 -8.42 6.71
CA GLY A 57 -8.72 -7.34 7.22
C GLY A 57 -7.40 -7.85 7.81
N ARG A 58 -6.27 -7.32 7.36
CA ARG A 58 -4.96 -7.60 7.99
C ARG A 58 -4.86 -6.81 9.30
N ARG A 59 -5.00 -7.47 10.44
CA ARG A 59 -4.57 -6.88 11.73
C ARG A 59 -3.05 -6.80 11.76
N ARG A 60 -2.50 -5.60 11.99
CA ARG A 60 -1.12 -5.42 12.43
C ARG A 60 -1.10 -5.39 13.93
N GLU A 61 -0.29 -6.25 14.52
CA GLU A 61 0.00 -6.20 15.93
C GLU A 61 1.51 -6.13 16.15
N THR A 62 1.88 -5.34 17.15
CA THR A 62 3.10 -5.49 17.95
C THR A 62 3.27 -6.95 18.37
N MET A 63 4.50 -7.39 18.68
CA MET A 63 4.83 -8.79 18.98
C MET A 63 3.69 -9.53 19.70
N PRO A 64 3.04 -10.53 19.06
CA PRO A 64 1.83 -11.12 19.58
C PRO A 64 2.16 -12.01 20.78
N THR A 65 1.35 -11.90 21.84
CA THR A 65 1.40 -12.84 22.97
C THR A 65 0.84 -14.19 22.54
N ALA A 66 1.20 -15.27 23.27
CA ALA A 66 0.68 -16.61 22.97
C ALA A 66 -0.86 -16.67 22.99
N GLU A 67 -1.49 -16.06 23.99
CA GLU A 67 -2.96 -15.95 24.12
C GLU A 67 -3.59 -15.24 22.91
N ARG A 68 -2.92 -14.22 22.37
CA ARG A 68 -3.41 -13.51 21.19
C ARG A 68 -3.31 -14.36 19.93
N LEU A 69 -2.24 -15.14 19.80
CA LEU A 69 -2.09 -16.09 18.70
C LEU A 69 -3.16 -17.17 18.72
N ASP A 70 -3.56 -17.66 19.90
CA ASP A 70 -4.64 -18.65 20.01
C ASP A 70 -5.97 -18.11 19.49
N LEU A 71 -6.32 -16.88 19.88
CA LEU A 71 -7.54 -16.23 19.40
C LEU A 71 -7.50 -15.99 17.88
N ASP A 72 -6.34 -15.61 17.35
CA ASP A 72 -6.14 -15.43 15.91
C ASP A 72 -6.24 -16.77 15.14
N ILE A 73 -5.73 -17.87 15.71
CA ILE A 73 -5.83 -19.22 15.15
C ILE A 73 -7.29 -19.68 15.14
N GLU A 74 -8.01 -19.50 16.24
CA GLU A 74 -9.42 -19.87 16.35
C GLU A 74 -10.27 -19.10 15.33
N LEU A 75 -10.05 -17.78 15.21
CA LEU A 75 -10.72 -16.94 14.23
C LEU A 75 -10.39 -17.37 12.79
N ALA A 76 -9.13 -17.74 12.51
CA ALA A 76 -8.73 -18.23 11.20
C ALA A 76 -9.40 -19.57 10.86
N LYS A 77 -9.51 -20.51 11.82
CA LYS A 77 -10.24 -21.78 11.64
C LYS A 77 -11.72 -21.52 11.33
N ALA A 78 -12.40 -20.69 12.12
CA ALA A 78 -13.79 -20.34 11.88
C ALA A 78 -14.02 -19.68 10.50
N THR A 79 -13.08 -18.83 10.07
CA THR A 79 -13.12 -18.19 8.74
C THR A 79 -12.98 -19.21 7.62
N TYR A 80 -12.05 -20.16 7.77
CA TYR A 80 -11.85 -21.24 6.82
C TYR A 80 -13.10 -22.11 6.68
N ASP A 81 -13.69 -22.53 7.80
CA ASP A 81 -14.88 -23.37 7.81
C ASP A 81 -16.09 -22.66 7.18
N HIS A 82 -16.25 -21.37 7.44
CA HIS A 82 -17.30 -20.56 6.82
C HIS A 82 -17.14 -20.50 5.29
N LEU A 83 -15.93 -20.21 4.81
CA LEU A 83 -15.63 -20.20 3.37
C LEU A 83 -15.85 -21.57 2.72
N LEU A 84 -15.49 -22.65 3.42
CA LEU A 84 -15.66 -24.01 2.92
C LEU A 84 -17.14 -24.35 2.77
N ARG A 85 -17.98 -23.95 3.73
CA ARG A 85 -19.42 -24.12 3.65
C ARG A 85 -20.03 -23.34 2.49
N GLN A 86 -19.66 -22.07 2.33
CA GLN A 86 -20.13 -21.24 1.20
C GLN A 86 -19.72 -21.85 -0.15
N TYR A 87 -18.52 -22.41 -0.23
CA TYR A 87 -18.06 -23.12 -1.43
C TYR A 87 -18.91 -24.36 -1.72
N GLN A 88 -19.21 -25.17 -0.72
CA GLN A 88 -20.04 -26.37 -0.86
C GLN A 88 -21.48 -26.04 -1.28
N GLU A 89 -22.09 -25.02 -0.66
CA GLU A 89 -23.43 -24.53 -1.00
C GLU A 89 -23.49 -24.04 -2.45
N CYS A 90 -22.47 -23.29 -2.88
CA CYS A 90 -22.30 -22.87 -4.26
C CYS A 90 -22.22 -24.07 -5.22
N GLN A 91 -21.38 -25.07 -4.92
CA GLN A 91 -21.25 -26.26 -5.76
C GLN A 91 -22.57 -27.03 -5.89
N ALA A 92 -23.34 -27.15 -4.80
CA ALA A 92 -24.66 -27.76 -4.82
C ALA A 92 -25.68 -26.98 -5.67
N SER A 93 -25.59 -25.64 -5.68
CA SER A 93 -26.47 -24.81 -6.54
C SER A 93 -26.18 -24.99 -8.03
N LEU A 94 -24.91 -25.24 -8.39
CA LEU A 94 -24.49 -25.45 -9.78
C LEU A 94 -24.95 -26.80 -10.32
N THR A 95 -25.06 -27.83 -9.48
CA THR A 95 -25.54 -29.16 -9.88
C THR A 95 -27.06 -29.26 -9.91
N GLY A 96 -27.77 -28.31 -9.29
CA GLY A 96 -29.23 -28.33 -9.10
C GLY A 96 -30.07 -27.57 -10.14
N ILE A 97 -29.56 -27.22 -11.32
CA ILE A 97 -30.31 -26.44 -12.33
C ILE A 97 -31.57 -27.20 -12.77
N THR A 98 -32.71 -26.83 -12.19
CA THR A 98 -34.06 -27.08 -12.69
C THR A 98 -34.78 -25.73 -12.78
N THR A 99 -35.02 -25.31 -14.03
CA THR A 99 -35.96 -24.29 -14.55
C THR A 99 -35.85 -22.81 -14.07
N PRO A 100 -35.64 -21.84 -14.99
CA PRO A 100 -35.46 -20.43 -14.66
C PRO A 100 -36.77 -19.63 -14.61
N GLU A 101 -37.01 -18.92 -13.50
CA GLU A 101 -38.01 -17.85 -13.42
C GLU A 101 -37.32 -16.49 -13.61
N THR A 102 -37.79 -15.75 -14.62
CA THR A 102 -37.15 -14.54 -15.18
C THR A 102 -37.64 -13.31 -14.44
N THR A 103 -36.73 -12.55 -13.80
CA THR A 103 -37.06 -11.21 -13.26
C THR A 103 -36.08 -10.15 -13.76
N THR A 104 -36.64 -9.13 -14.40
CA THR A 104 -35.96 -8.04 -15.12
C THR A 104 -35.77 -6.81 -14.23
N ILE A 105 -34.56 -6.23 -14.16
CA ILE A 105 -34.29 -4.95 -13.48
C ILE A 105 -33.67 -3.94 -14.46
N LYS A 106 -34.25 -2.73 -14.53
CA LYS A 106 -33.79 -1.58 -15.32
C LYS A 106 -32.87 -0.66 -14.49
N ALA A 107 -31.79 -0.20 -15.12
CA ALA A 107 -30.83 0.77 -14.57
C ALA A 107 -31.10 2.20 -15.08
N SER A 108 -30.77 3.21 -14.27
CA SER A 108 -30.79 4.64 -14.63
C SER A 108 -29.46 5.30 -14.23
N THR A 109 -28.91 6.13 -15.11
CA THR A 109 -27.59 6.79 -15.00
C THR A 109 -27.78 8.31 -15.05
N THR A 110 -27.01 9.06 -14.26
CA THR A 110 -26.91 10.52 -14.42
C THR A 110 -25.48 10.99 -14.20
N LYS A 111 -25.03 11.90 -15.07
CA LYS A 111 -23.66 12.39 -15.25
C LYS A 111 -23.65 13.89 -14.95
N SER A 112 -22.59 14.42 -14.31
CA SER A 112 -22.39 15.87 -14.18
C SER A 112 -20.91 16.25 -14.26
N THR A 113 -20.63 17.44 -14.80
CA THR A 113 -19.32 17.96 -15.24
C THR A 113 -19.32 19.48 -15.05
N THR A 114 -18.31 20.07 -14.38
CA THR A 114 -17.84 21.49 -14.52
C THR A 114 -16.50 21.61 -13.76
N THR A 115 -15.32 21.86 -14.34
CA THR A 115 -14.67 23.05 -14.97
C THR A 115 -14.18 24.13 -14.00
N THR A 116 -12.85 24.31 -13.96
CA THR A 116 -12.01 25.13 -13.08
C THR A 116 -11.55 26.42 -13.78
N THR A 117 -11.25 27.50 -13.05
CA THR A 117 -10.45 28.63 -13.54
C THR A 117 -9.60 29.22 -12.41
N THR A 118 -8.30 29.40 -12.67
CA THR A 118 -7.27 29.81 -11.69
C THR A 118 -6.57 31.07 -12.20
N THR A 119 -6.32 32.05 -11.33
CA THR A 119 -5.54 33.27 -11.63
C THR A 119 -4.52 33.50 -10.51
N SER A 120 -3.28 33.83 -10.89
CA SER A 120 -2.09 33.82 -10.03
C SER A 120 -1.57 35.23 -9.75
N THR A 121 -1.31 35.56 -8.49
CA THR A 121 -0.57 36.76 -8.07
C THR A 121 0.38 36.44 -6.91
N THR A 122 1.56 37.05 -6.97
CA THR A 122 2.77 36.78 -6.19
C THR A 122 2.82 37.57 -4.88
N SER A 123 2.95 36.89 -3.73
CA SER A 123 3.43 37.49 -2.47
C SER A 123 3.94 36.44 -1.46
N THR A 124 4.91 36.87 -0.64
CA THR A 124 5.58 36.30 0.56
C THR A 124 4.98 35.09 1.31
N PRO A 125 5.81 34.26 1.99
CA PRO A 125 5.55 32.86 2.32
C PRO A 125 4.67 32.68 3.57
N THR A 126 3.41 33.08 3.48
CA THR A 126 2.35 32.39 4.22
C THR A 126 2.04 31.14 3.41
N THR A 127 2.34 29.95 3.95
CA THR A 127 2.27 28.65 3.28
C THR A 127 0.81 28.24 3.01
N SER A 128 0.08 29.05 2.26
CA SER A 128 -1.17 28.65 1.64
C SER A 128 -0.84 27.56 0.62
N PRO A 129 -1.57 26.44 0.62
CA PRO A 129 -1.29 25.32 -0.29
C PRO A 129 -1.43 25.82 -1.74
N VAL A 130 -0.33 25.74 -2.49
CA VAL A 130 -0.31 26.07 -3.91
C VAL A 130 -1.05 24.94 -4.65
N ILE A 131 -2.23 25.24 -5.18
CA ILE A 131 -2.97 24.32 -6.04
C ILE A 131 -2.38 24.44 -7.44
N LEU A 132 -1.47 23.54 -7.79
CA LEU A 132 -1.01 23.36 -9.16
C LEU A 132 -2.03 22.47 -9.89
N ASP A 133 -2.56 22.98 -11.00
CA ASP A 133 -3.53 22.25 -11.80
C ASP A 133 -2.86 21.12 -12.59
N GLY A 134 -3.63 20.06 -12.87
CA GLY A 134 -3.17 18.90 -13.66
C GLY A 134 -2.85 17.64 -12.85
N HIS A 135 -2.93 17.65 -11.52
CA HIS A 135 -2.81 16.45 -10.69
C HIS A 135 -3.77 16.46 -9.50
N ALA A 136 -4.02 15.30 -8.90
CA ALA A 136 -4.87 15.15 -7.73
C ALA A 136 -4.22 15.59 -6.40
N PHE A 137 -2.90 15.69 -6.34
CA PHE A 137 -2.19 15.97 -5.10
C PHE A 137 -2.35 17.42 -4.62
N THR A 138 -2.60 17.61 -3.31
CA THR A 138 -2.46 18.92 -2.65
C THR A 138 -1.07 18.99 -2.02
N ILE A 139 -0.25 19.96 -2.40
CA ILE A 139 1.12 20.08 -1.89
C ILE A 139 1.10 20.80 -0.53
N LEU A 140 1.71 20.18 0.49
CA LEU A 140 1.88 20.77 1.82
C LEU A 140 3.23 21.45 1.96
N ARG A 141 4.32 20.72 1.65
CA ARG A 141 5.69 21.20 1.77
C ARG A 141 6.55 20.70 0.62
N VAL A 142 7.55 21.51 0.29
CA VAL A 142 8.53 21.24 -0.78
C VAL A 142 9.90 21.57 -0.23
N LYS A 143 10.88 20.68 -0.43
CA LYS A 143 12.26 20.94 -0.01
C LYS A 143 13.27 20.32 -0.96
N PRO A 144 14.26 21.09 -1.45
CA PRO A 144 15.39 20.51 -2.17
C PRO A 144 16.26 19.69 -1.21
N VAL A 145 16.69 18.51 -1.65
CA VAL A 145 17.52 17.60 -0.85
C VAL A 145 18.66 17.05 -1.71
N TYR A 146 19.85 17.00 -1.15
CA TYR A 146 20.98 16.30 -1.74
C TYR A 146 21.17 14.96 -1.03
N HIS A 147 21.04 13.86 -1.78
CA HIS A 147 21.07 12.50 -1.24
C HIS A 147 21.89 11.59 -2.16
N LYS A 148 22.92 10.93 -1.60
CA LYS A 148 23.81 9.99 -2.31
C LYS A 148 24.41 10.53 -3.62
N GLY A 149 24.73 11.82 -3.66
CA GLY A 149 25.33 12.48 -4.83
C GLY A 149 24.33 13.05 -5.84
N TYR A 150 23.02 13.02 -5.54
CA TYR A 150 21.96 13.45 -6.45
C TYR A 150 21.07 14.51 -5.79
N SER A 151 20.60 15.45 -6.62
CA SER A 151 19.64 16.47 -6.20
C SER A 151 18.22 15.99 -6.46
N PHE A 152 17.42 15.99 -5.39
CA PHE A 152 16.00 15.66 -5.41
C PHE A 152 15.18 16.85 -4.90
N LEU A 153 13.90 16.87 -5.29
CA LEU A 153 12.88 17.71 -4.71
C LEU A 153 11.94 16.81 -3.90
N ALA A 154 12.05 16.87 -2.58
CA ALA A 154 11.18 16.13 -1.68
C ALA A 154 9.84 16.88 -1.54
N LEU A 155 8.75 16.15 -1.66
CA LEU A 155 7.39 16.68 -1.58
C LEU A 155 6.63 15.97 -0.46
N GLU A 156 5.98 16.74 0.39
CA GLU A 156 4.92 16.26 1.29
C GLU A 156 3.58 16.68 0.69
N VAL A 157 2.72 15.69 0.40
CA VAL A 157 1.48 15.90 -0.34
C VAL A 157 0.31 15.23 0.36
N VAL A 158 -0.89 15.74 0.10
CA VAL A 158 -2.17 15.12 0.50
C VAL A 158 -2.87 14.57 -0.73
N VAL A 159 -3.32 13.33 -0.65
CA VAL A 159 -4.16 12.73 -1.69
C VAL A 159 -5.66 13.03 -1.41
N PRO A 160 -6.49 13.16 -2.46
CA PRO A 160 -7.92 13.37 -2.33
C PRO A 160 -8.60 12.33 -1.46
N LYS A 161 -9.68 12.74 -0.80
CA LYS A 161 -10.46 11.87 0.11
C LYS A 161 -11.10 10.68 -0.61
N ASP A 162 -11.42 10.83 -1.89
CA ASP A 162 -12.04 9.77 -2.71
C ASP A 162 -11.02 8.79 -3.30
N GLY A 163 -9.71 9.04 -3.10
CA GLY A 163 -8.64 8.20 -3.63
C GLY A 163 -8.63 8.12 -5.17
N ARG A 164 -9.21 9.11 -5.86
CA ARG A 164 -9.26 9.16 -7.32
C ARG A 164 -8.23 10.12 -7.89
N SER A 165 -7.63 9.68 -8.99
CA SER A 165 -6.76 10.51 -9.81
C SER A 165 -7.58 11.62 -10.49
N LYS A 166 -6.98 12.80 -10.67
CA LYS A 166 -7.57 13.92 -11.44
C LYS A 166 -7.42 13.69 -12.94
N THR A 167 -6.50 12.82 -13.36
CA THR A 167 -6.24 12.46 -14.75
C THR A 167 -6.63 11.01 -15.04
N ILE A 168 -6.11 10.44 -16.13
CA ILE A 168 -6.38 9.07 -16.54
C ILE A 168 -5.80 8.02 -15.56
N SER A 169 -4.77 8.37 -14.78
CA SER A 169 -4.16 7.47 -13.80
C SER A 169 -3.28 8.19 -12.79
N TRP A 170 -3.02 7.55 -11.66
CA TRP A 170 -2.07 8.03 -10.65
C TRP A 170 -0.65 8.21 -11.18
N CYS A 171 -0.25 7.40 -12.17
CA CYS A 171 1.03 7.60 -12.84
C CYS A 171 1.08 8.93 -13.59
N LYS A 172 0.00 9.29 -14.27
CA LYS A 172 -0.08 10.56 -14.98
C LYS A 172 -0.17 11.73 -14.01
N ASP A 173 -0.88 11.59 -12.88
CA ASP A 173 -0.87 12.61 -11.82
C ASP A 173 0.52 12.79 -11.20
N TYR A 174 1.28 11.71 -10.99
CA TYR A 174 2.64 11.82 -10.45
C TYR A 174 3.59 12.46 -11.45
N GLN A 175 3.46 12.13 -12.75
CA GLN A 175 4.15 12.86 -13.82
C GLN A 175 3.85 14.36 -13.75
N ASN A 176 2.56 14.72 -13.77
CA ASN A 176 2.14 16.11 -13.79
C ASN A 176 2.56 16.85 -12.51
N LEU A 177 2.55 16.18 -11.35
CA LEU A 177 3.08 16.71 -10.09
C LEU A 177 4.56 17.06 -10.18
N CYS A 178 5.40 16.20 -10.76
CA CYS A 178 6.82 16.54 -10.90
C CYS A 178 7.07 17.59 -11.99
N GLU A 179 6.32 17.53 -13.10
CA GLU A 179 6.42 18.50 -14.20
C GLU A 179 6.01 19.92 -13.76
N SER A 180 5.10 20.05 -12.79
CA SER A 180 4.72 21.33 -12.20
C SER A 180 5.90 22.05 -11.51
N PHE A 181 6.94 21.30 -11.13
CA PHE A 181 8.20 21.83 -10.58
C PHE A 181 9.35 21.84 -11.59
N ARG A 182 9.09 21.60 -12.87
CA ARG A 182 10.12 21.39 -13.91
C ARG A 182 11.10 20.27 -13.51
N ARG A 183 10.53 19.18 -12.99
CA ARG A 183 11.23 17.97 -12.56
C ARG A 183 10.58 16.75 -13.20
N ARG A 184 11.25 15.61 -13.05
CA ARG A 184 10.83 14.29 -13.52
C ARG A 184 10.49 13.39 -12.34
N PRO A 185 9.49 12.49 -12.48
CA PRO A 185 9.23 11.46 -11.48
C PRO A 185 10.45 10.58 -11.23
N THR A 186 10.68 10.19 -9.98
CA THR A 186 11.68 9.17 -9.66
C THR A 186 11.13 7.76 -9.93
N SER A 187 12.00 6.85 -10.40
CA SER A 187 11.65 5.45 -10.66
C SER A 187 12.75 4.45 -10.26
N CYS A 188 12.40 3.17 -10.15
CA CYS A 188 13.40 2.09 -10.13
C CYS A 188 14.22 2.10 -11.44
N ALA A 189 15.54 1.87 -11.32
CA ALA A 189 16.47 1.81 -12.45
C ALA A 189 16.75 0.38 -12.99
N GLY A 190 16.03 -0.64 -12.51
CA GLY A 190 16.19 -2.03 -12.92
C GLY A 190 15.74 -2.27 -14.36
N THR A 191 16.55 -3.00 -15.13
CA THR A 191 16.41 -3.23 -16.59
C THR A 191 15.02 -3.68 -17.04
N ASN A 192 14.34 -4.50 -16.23
CA ASN A 192 13.01 -5.04 -16.53
C ASN A 192 11.86 -4.03 -16.33
N HIS A 193 12.11 -2.94 -15.60
CA HIS A 193 11.08 -1.96 -15.21
C HIS A 193 11.17 -0.65 -16.01
N VAL A 194 12.36 -0.36 -16.54
CA VAL A 194 12.72 0.86 -17.27
C VAL A 194 11.78 1.18 -18.45
N PRO A 195 11.44 0.26 -19.37
CA PRO A 195 10.72 0.65 -20.58
C PRO A 195 9.32 1.21 -20.29
N SER A 196 8.63 0.65 -19.29
CA SER A 196 7.26 1.02 -18.99
C SER A 196 7.13 2.44 -18.43
N CYS A 197 8.11 2.90 -17.65
CA CYS A 197 8.04 4.20 -16.95
C CYS A 197 8.54 5.38 -17.79
N ARG A 198 9.26 5.12 -18.90
CA ARG A 198 9.69 6.16 -19.84
C ARG A 198 8.53 6.96 -20.42
N LYS A 199 7.34 6.35 -20.60
CA LYS A 199 6.15 7.04 -21.11
C LYS A 199 5.64 8.15 -20.19
N TYR A 200 6.00 8.12 -18.91
CA TYR A 200 5.69 9.17 -17.93
C TYR A 200 6.88 10.10 -17.66
N ASN A 201 7.85 10.11 -18.58
CA ASN A 201 9.05 10.92 -18.47
C ASN A 201 9.84 10.70 -17.16
N ALA A 202 9.73 9.49 -16.58
CA ALA A 202 10.41 9.17 -15.33
C ALA A 202 11.93 9.24 -15.52
N GLY A 203 12.60 9.79 -14.51
CA GLY A 203 14.04 9.88 -14.46
C GLY A 203 14.63 8.52 -14.10
N ILE A 204 15.27 7.88 -15.08
CA ILE A 204 15.87 6.56 -14.94
C ILE A 204 17.37 6.75 -14.98
N ASN A 205 18.01 6.72 -13.82
CA ASN A 205 19.47 6.74 -13.77
C ASN A 205 20.00 5.31 -13.83
N VAL A 206 20.46 4.92 -15.02
CA VAL A 206 20.98 3.56 -15.33
C VAL A 206 22.44 3.36 -14.91
N ASN A 207 23.07 4.32 -14.23
CA ASN A 207 24.46 4.20 -13.81
C ASN A 207 24.57 3.25 -12.61
N GLY A 208 24.76 1.96 -12.89
CA GLY A 208 25.00 0.90 -11.92
C GLY A 208 23.84 -0.10 -11.79
N ASN A 209 24.09 -1.24 -11.16
CA ASN A 209 23.19 -2.40 -11.10
C ASN A 209 21.78 -2.14 -10.55
N ASN A 210 21.50 -0.96 -9.95
CA ASN A 210 20.18 -0.62 -9.40
C ASN A 210 19.85 0.89 -9.40
N GLY A 211 20.68 1.75 -10.01
CA GLY A 211 20.57 3.21 -9.91
C GLY A 211 20.54 3.75 -8.46
N HIS A 212 20.29 5.05 -8.29
CA HIS A 212 20.36 5.70 -6.97
C HIS A 212 19.12 5.51 -6.10
N MET A 213 17.98 5.17 -6.72
CA MET A 213 16.72 4.89 -6.03
C MET A 213 16.49 3.39 -5.78
N GLY A 214 17.41 2.52 -6.23
CA GLY A 214 17.25 1.07 -6.12
C GLY A 214 15.99 0.55 -6.83
N CYS A 215 15.64 -0.72 -6.58
CA CYS A 215 14.34 -1.29 -6.97
C CYS A 215 13.36 -1.45 -5.81
N SER A 216 13.52 -0.58 -4.82
CA SER A 216 12.59 -0.38 -3.71
C SER A 216 12.45 1.12 -3.48
N PRO A 217 11.94 1.86 -4.47
CA PRO A 217 12.10 3.31 -4.53
C PRO A 217 11.43 4.00 -3.33
N SER A 218 10.37 3.42 -2.76
CA SER A 218 9.69 3.93 -1.55
C SER A 218 10.59 3.97 -0.32
N ARG A 219 11.52 3.03 -0.20
CA ARG A 219 12.53 3.04 0.88
C ARG A 219 13.43 4.26 0.78
N TYR A 220 13.89 4.58 -0.42
CA TYR A 220 14.77 5.74 -0.67
C TYR A 220 14.00 7.06 -0.57
N VAL A 221 12.76 7.11 -1.05
CA VAL A 221 11.86 8.25 -0.81
C VAL A 221 11.69 8.50 0.68
N ASN A 222 11.56 7.45 1.50
CA ASN A 222 11.48 7.60 2.95
C ASN A 222 12.75 8.22 3.55
N GLU A 223 13.93 7.75 3.16
CA GLU A 223 15.21 8.31 3.61
C GLU A 223 15.32 9.81 3.24
N ILE A 224 14.98 10.15 2.00
CA ILE A 224 15.01 11.54 1.51
C ILE A 224 13.95 12.40 2.23
N ALA A 225 12.75 11.85 2.45
CA ALA A 225 11.68 12.55 3.14
C ALA A 225 12.00 12.82 4.61
N GLN A 226 12.66 11.89 5.32
CA GLN A 226 13.13 12.11 6.69
C GLN A 226 14.22 13.18 6.77
N GLN A 227 15.10 13.25 5.78
CA GLN A 227 16.08 14.34 5.65
C GLN A 227 15.40 15.69 5.35
N ALA A 228 14.34 15.67 4.55
CA ALA A 228 13.61 16.87 4.17
C ALA A 228 12.75 17.41 5.34
N PHE A 229 12.00 16.52 5.98
CA PHE A 229 10.92 16.81 6.90
C PHE A 229 11.13 15.99 8.20
N PRO A 230 12.09 16.38 9.05
CA PRO A 230 12.42 15.63 10.27
C PRO A 230 11.27 15.61 11.29
N ASP A 231 10.38 16.60 11.23
CA ASP A 231 9.12 16.71 11.97
C ASP A 231 7.94 16.00 11.25
N GLY A 232 8.18 15.46 10.06
CA GLY A 232 7.20 14.75 9.25
C GLY A 232 6.85 13.37 9.78
N SER A 233 5.84 12.77 9.17
CA SER A 233 5.33 11.44 9.49
C SER A 233 5.75 10.38 8.47
N ALA A 234 6.86 10.59 7.75
CA ALA A 234 7.37 9.65 6.76
C ALA A 234 7.73 8.31 7.46
N ARG A 235 7.02 7.25 7.07
CA ARG A 235 7.05 5.94 7.73
C ARG A 235 7.33 4.85 6.70
N SER A 236 8.59 4.73 6.29
CA SER A 236 9.06 3.66 5.40
C SER A 236 8.14 3.49 4.18
N TYR A 237 7.86 2.27 3.75
CA TYR A 237 6.97 1.89 2.65
C TYR A 237 5.46 2.05 2.94
N TYR A 238 5.06 2.93 3.85
CA TYR A 238 3.64 3.11 4.18
C TYR A 238 3.04 4.36 3.55
N ASN A 239 3.76 5.47 3.63
CA ASN A 239 3.30 6.73 3.08
C ASN A 239 4.35 7.40 2.20
N THR A 240 5.23 6.61 1.62
CA THR A 240 6.14 7.09 0.59
C THR A 240 5.85 6.38 -0.71
N PHE A 241 6.05 7.07 -1.84
CA PHE A 241 5.81 6.49 -3.14
C PHE A 241 6.74 7.05 -4.22
N ALA A 242 7.03 6.20 -5.20
CA ALA A 242 7.74 6.49 -6.44
C ALA A 242 7.48 5.37 -7.45
N PHE A 243 7.89 5.55 -8.71
CA PHE A 243 7.60 4.55 -9.74
C PHE A 243 8.39 3.26 -9.55
N LEU A 244 7.67 2.13 -9.43
CA LEU A 244 8.26 0.79 -9.50
C LEU A 244 7.86 0.08 -10.79
N TYR A 245 6.59 0.19 -11.17
CA TYR A 245 6.06 -0.32 -12.43
C TYR A 245 5.22 0.75 -13.12
N CYS A 246 5.13 0.75 -14.46
CA CYS A 246 4.32 1.75 -15.15
C CYS A 246 3.47 1.15 -16.27
N THR A 247 3.03 -0.10 -16.10
CA THR A 247 2.11 -0.75 -17.04
C THR A 247 0.68 -0.27 -16.83
N SER A 248 -0.22 -0.53 -17.79
CA SER A 248 -1.65 -0.24 -17.64
C SER A 248 -2.27 -0.92 -16.42
N LEU A 249 -1.85 -2.16 -16.12
CA LEU A 249 -2.31 -2.92 -14.95
C LEU A 249 -1.96 -2.23 -13.62
N HIS A 250 -0.86 -1.47 -13.60
CA HIS A 250 -0.33 -0.89 -12.38
C HIS A 250 -0.73 0.58 -12.23
N CYS A 251 -0.96 1.30 -13.33
CA CYS A 251 -1.38 2.70 -13.35
C CYS A 251 -2.90 2.85 -13.28
N SER A 252 -3.48 2.53 -12.12
CA SER A 252 -4.91 2.73 -11.85
C SER A 252 -5.28 4.20 -11.71
N ASN A 253 -6.55 4.55 -11.97
CA ASN A 253 -7.14 5.86 -11.63
C ASN A 253 -7.75 5.90 -10.22
N THR A 254 -7.81 4.78 -9.53
CA THR A 254 -8.30 4.67 -8.15
C THR A 254 -7.29 3.95 -7.27
N ILE A 255 -7.03 4.48 -6.08
CA ILE A 255 -6.36 3.74 -5.01
C ILE A 255 -7.43 2.85 -4.38
N SER A 256 -7.56 1.61 -4.86
CA SER A 256 -8.51 0.67 -4.25
C SER A 256 -8.03 0.29 -2.85
N LYS A 257 -8.98 0.12 -1.92
CA LYS A 257 -8.70 -0.33 -0.53
C LYS A 257 -7.95 -1.66 -0.49
N ASP A 258 -8.15 -2.50 -1.51
CA ASP A 258 -7.62 -3.87 -1.57
C ASP A 258 -6.48 -4.04 -2.58
N VAL A 259 -6.26 -3.05 -3.44
CA VAL A 259 -5.30 -3.17 -4.56
C VAL A 259 -4.28 -2.06 -4.43
N THR A 260 -3.05 -2.48 -4.15
CA THR A 260 -1.85 -1.68 -4.37
C THR A 260 -1.93 -1.01 -5.74
N ALA A 261 -1.81 0.31 -5.81
CA ALA A 261 -1.34 0.95 -7.03
C ALA A 261 0.11 0.50 -7.20
N LEU A 262 0.32 -0.73 -7.71
CA LEU A 262 1.64 -1.35 -7.87
C LEU A 262 2.58 -0.49 -8.72
N SER A 263 2.03 0.50 -9.42
CA SER A 263 2.83 1.42 -10.20
C SER A 263 3.63 2.39 -9.34
N LEU A 264 2.98 2.91 -8.31
CA LEU A 264 3.56 3.75 -7.29
C LEU A 264 3.78 2.84 -6.08
N ASP A 265 4.98 2.25 -6.01
CA ASP A 265 5.34 1.36 -4.92
C ASP A 265 4.92 2.02 -3.60
N SER A 266 4.30 1.21 -2.74
CA SER A 266 3.98 1.63 -1.38
C SER A 266 2.93 2.73 -1.18
N MET A 267 2.13 3.10 -2.22
CA MET A 267 0.79 3.67 -1.96
C MET A 267 -0.17 2.69 -1.23
N ARG A 268 0.33 1.49 -0.90
CA ARG A 268 -0.34 0.39 -0.20
C ARG A 268 -1.00 0.75 1.12
N SER A 269 -0.47 1.73 1.86
CA SER A 269 -0.95 1.98 3.24
C SER A 269 -1.79 3.25 3.37
N PHE A 270 -2.30 3.72 2.24
CA PHE A 270 -3.20 4.86 2.15
C PHE A 270 -4.47 4.75 3.00
N TYR A 271 -4.85 3.53 3.38
CA TYR A 271 -6.11 3.27 4.06
C TYR A 271 -5.92 2.27 5.18
N ASN A 272 -5.42 2.74 6.34
CA ASN A 272 -5.82 2.11 7.59
C ASN A 272 -7.25 2.60 7.88
N GLU A 273 -8.23 1.71 7.92
CA GLU A 273 -9.65 2.05 8.17
C GLU A 273 -9.86 2.84 9.47
N LYS A 274 -8.93 2.73 10.43
CA LYS A 274 -9.00 3.44 11.70
C LYS A 274 -8.44 4.88 11.67
N ALA A 275 -7.57 5.21 10.71
CA ALA A 275 -7.00 6.55 10.53
C ALA A 275 -6.20 6.62 9.21
N PRO A 276 -6.85 6.87 8.05
CA PRO A 276 -6.13 7.02 6.79
C PRO A 276 -5.35 8.34 6.82
N SER A 277 -4.04 8.28 7.09
CA SER A 277 -3.18 9.41 6.81
C SER A 277 -3.18 9.62 5.30
N ARG A 278 -3.78 10.72 4.85
CA ARG A 278 -3.75 11.10 3.45
C ARG A 278 -2.45 11.80 3.07
N ILE A 279 -1.56 12.01 4.04
CA ILE A 279 -0.25 12.62 3.88
C ILE A 279 0.73 11.57 3.37
N MET A 280 1.35 11.88 2.24
CA MET A 280 2.37 11.07 1.60
C MET A 280 3.60 11.89 1.30
N TYR A 281 4.68 11.16 1.05
CA TYR A 281 5.96 11.70 0.66
C TYR A 281 6.38 11.12 -0.69
N THR A 282 6.95 11.96 -1.53
CA THR A 282 7.51 11.56 -2.80
C THR A 282 8.72 12.42 -3.15
N THR A 283 9.45 12.05 -4.20
CA THR A 283 10.60 12.80 -4.67
C THR A 283 10.57 12.93 -6.18
N CYS A 284 10.81 14.15 -6.66
CA CYS A 284 11.08 14.40 -8.07
C CYS A 284 12.58 14.63 -8.26
N GLN A 285 13.10 14.33 -9.44
CA GLN A 285 14.51 14.55 -9.81
C GLN A 285 14.61 15.45 -11.04
N TYR A 286 15.81 15.90 -11.37
CA TYR A 286 16.07 16.60 -12.62
C TYR A 286 15.95 15.66 -13.84
#